data_AF-A0A9D8IMF4-F1
#
_entry.id   AF-A0A9D8IMF4-F1
#
_cell.length_a   1.000
_cell.length_b   1.000
_cell.length_c   1.000
_cell.angle_alpha   90.00
_cell.angle_beta   90.00
_cell.angle_gamma   90.00
#
_symmetry.space_group_name_H-M   'P 1'
#
loop_
_entity.id
_entity.type
_entity.pdbx_description
1 polymer ?
#
loop_
_entity_poly.entity_id
_entity_poly.type
_entity_poly.pdbx_seq_one_letter_code
_entity_poly.pdbx_strand_id
1 'polypeptide(L)'
;MASSSARPAQPLLSAVVPFLNEAATLPRLISTLKRVLGELGLPWELVLVDDGSRDDSLAVAKRELQGHPQIQATVLSLSRNFGKEAALTAGLEAAQGDVVVPLDADLQDPP
;
A
#
# COMPACT_ATOMS: atom_id res chain seq x y z
N MET A 1 -8.79 -25.23 15.85
CA MET A 1 -7.67 -25.03 16.78
C MET A 1 -6.76 -23.97 16.16
N ALA A 2 -6.84 -22.73 16.64
CA ALA A 2 -5.92 -21.68 16.18
C ALA A 2 -4.56 -21.97 16.82
N SER A 3 -3.61 -22.43 16.01
CA SER A 3 -2.22 -22.61 16.46
C SER A 3 -1.68 -21.23 16.84
N SER A 4 -1.34 -21.06 18.12
CA SER A 4 -0.66 -19.86 18.60
C SER A 4 0.76 -19.86 18.05
N SER A 5 0.93 -19.38 16.82
CA SER A 5 2.24 -19.08 16.26
C SER A 5 2.86 -17.96 17.10
N ALA A 6 4.06 -18.20 17.65
CA ALA A 6 4.85 -17.14 18.23
C ALA A 6 5.04 -16.05 17.17
N ARG A 7 4.82 -14.78 17.54
CA ARG A 7 5.08 -13.66 16.63
C ARG A 7 6.56 -13.67 16.23
N PRO A 8 6.89 -13.52 14.94
CA PRO A 8 8.28 -13.46 14.51
C PRO A 8 9.01 -12.31 15.21
N ALA A 9 10.32 -12.47 15.40
CA ALA A 9 11.16 -11.45 16.07
C ALA A 9 11.17 -10.11 15.32
N GLN A 10 10.96 -10.15 14.00
CA GLN A 10 10.74 -8.98 13.14
C GLN A 10 9.52 -9.25 12.25
N PRO A 11 8.31 -8.80 12.65
CA PRO A 11 7.12 -8.97 11.85
C PRO A 11 7.18 -8.15 10.56
N LEU A 12 6.70 -8.73 9.45
CA LEU A 12 6.50 -8.01 8.20
C LEU A 12 5.26 -7.12 8.31
N LEU A 13 5.42 -5.83 8.01
CA LEU A 13 4.34 -4.85 7.98
C LEU A 13 3.87 -4.62 6.54
N SER A 14 2.59 -4.84 6.26
CA SER A 14 1.98 -4.47 4.98
C SER A 14 1.21 -3.16 5.12
N ALA A 15 1.64 -2.13 4.40
CA ALA A 15 0.88 -0.89 4.26
C ALA A 15 -0.06 -1.03 3.05
N VAL A 16 -1.38 -1.03 3.28
CA VAL A 16 -2.38 -1.18 2.22
C VAL A 16 -3.02 0.17 1.92
N VAL A 17 -2.90 0.64 0.68
CA VAL A 17 -3.40 1.95 0.25
C VAL A 17 -4.33 1.80 -0.95
N PRO A 18 -5.65 1.88 -0.77
CA PRO A 18 -6.57 2.09 -1.89
C PRO A 18 -6.48 3.53 -2.41
N PHE A 19 -6.54 3.71 -3.73
CA PHE A 19 -6.53 5.02 -4.36
C PHE A 19 -7.45 5.07 -5.59
N LEU A 20 -7.96 6.28 -5.89
CA LEU A 20 -8.81 6.56 -7.04
C LEU A 20 -8.59 8.00 -7.50
N ASN A 21 -8.05 8.18 -8.70
CA ASN A 21 -7.77 9.51 -9.29
C ASN A 21 -6.86 10.40 -8.42
N GLU A 22 -5.77 9.82 -7.90
CA GLU A 22 -4.80 10.44 -6.98
C GLU A 22 -3.42 10.67 -7.62
N ALA A 23 -3.35 10.87 -8.94
CA ALA A 23 -2.08 10.98 -9.68
C ALA A 23 -1.14 12.06 -9.11
N ALA A 24 -1.69 13.15 -8.58
CA ALA A 24 -0.92 14.25 -7.97
C ALA A 24 -0.36 13.91 -6.57
N THR A 25 -1.06 13.06 -5.81
CA THR A 25 -0.75 12.76 -4.41
C THR A 25 0.20 11.57 -4.26
N LEU A 26 0.10 10.60 -5.17
CA LEU A 26 0.86 9.35 -5.14
C LEU A 26 2.40 9.52 -4.99
N PRO A 27 3.09 10.43 -5.71
CA PRO A 27 4.54 10.61 -5.53
C PRO A 27 4.91 11.03 -4.10
N ARG A 28 4.15 11.97 -3.53
CA ARG A 28 4.39 12.44 -2.15
C ARG A 28 4.12 11.33 -1.15
N LEU A 29 3.00 10.60 -1.31
CA LEU A 29 2.62 9.47 -0.47
C LEU A 29 3.71 8.41 -0.45
N ILE A 30 4.14 7.92 -1.62
CA ILE A 30 5.14 6.85 -1.72
C ILE A 30 6.46 7.28 -1.09
N SER A 31 6.93 8.51 -1.34
CA SER A 31 8.16 9.00 -0.72
C SER A 31 8.05 9.12 0.81
N THR A 32 6.88 9.51 1.31
CA THR A 32 6.62 9.66 2.75
C THR A 32 6.59 8.30 3.43
N LEU A 33 5.86 7.34 2.87
CA LEU A 33 5.80 5.97 3.40
C LEU A 33 7.17 5.30 3.38
N LYS A 34 7.93 5.45 2.29
CA LYS A 34 9.31 4.94 2.23
C LYS A 34 10.18 5.47 3.38
N ARG A 35 10.07 6.76 3.69
CA ARG A 35 10.84 7.38 4.78
C ARG A 35 10.37 6.85 6.13
N VAL A 36 9.08 6.98 6.44
CA VAL A 36 8.51 6.62 7.74
C VAL A 36 8.67 5.13 8.03
N LEU A 37 8.30 4.26 7.08
CA LEU A 37 8.40 2.81 7.27
C LEU A 37 9.86 2.33 7.26
N GLY A 38 10.74 3.01 6.51
CA GLY A 38 12.18 2.74 6.53
C GLY A 38 12.84 3.06 7.88
N GLU A 39 12.33 4.05 8.62
CA GLU A 39 12.83 4.43 9.95
C GLU A 39 12.42 3.44 11.06
N LEU A 40 11.41 2.58 10.83
CA LEU A 40 10.93 1.61 11.82
C LEU A 40 11.91 0.46 12.10
N GLY A 41 12.85 0.20 11.19
CA GLY A 41 13.79 -0.94 11.31
C GLY A 41 13.11 -2.31 11.21
N LEU A 42 11.89 -2.37 10.69
CA LEU A 42 11.13 -3.60 10.44
C LEU A 42 11.08 -3.89 8.92
N PRO A 43 10.98 -5.16 8.52
CA PRO A 43 10.63 -5.48 7.14
C PRO A 43 9.22 -4.96 6.84
N TRP A 44 9.04 -4.37 5.65
CA TRP A 44 7.76 -3.82 5.23
C TRP A 44 7.55 -3.98 3.73
N GLU A 45 6.28 -3.99 3.34
CA GLU A 45 5.84 -3.95 1.95
C GLU A 45 4.73 -2.92 1.77
N LEU A 46 4.51 -2.51 0.51
CA LEU A 46 3.46 -1.59 0.11
C LEU A 46 2.50 -2.26 -0.86
N VAL A 47 1.20 -2.29 -0.53
CA VAL A 47 0.14 -2.79 -1.39
C VAL A 47 -0.70 -1.60 -1.85
N LEU A 48 -0.55 -1.20 -3.10
CA LEU A 48 -1.35 -0.12 -3.71
C LEU A 48 -2.51 -0.74 -4.48
N VAL A 49 -3.73 -0.24 -4.26
CA VAL A 49 -4.94 -0.74 -4.95
C VAL A 49 -5.62 0.39 -5.71
N ASP A 50 -5.50 0.37 -7.03
CA ASP A 50 -6.21 1.27 -7.94
C ASP A 50 -7.67 0.81 -8.07
N ASP A 51 -8.62 1.59 -7.53
CA ASP A 51 -10.06 1.31 -7.59
C ASP A 51 -10.67 1.80 -8.92
N GLY A 52 -10.01 1.49 -10.05
CA GLY A 52 -10.47 1.87 -11.38
C GLY A 52 -10.39 3.38 -11.66
N SER A 53 -9.22 3.98 -11.40
CA SER A 53 -8.91 5.35 -11.79
C SER A 53 -9.09 5.58 -13.29
N ARG A 54 -9.46 6.81 -13.64
CA ARG A 54 -9.66 7.26 -15.04
C ARG A 54 -8.62 8.28 -15.49
N ASP A 55 -7.75 8.70 -14.59
CA ASP A 55 -6.60 9.55 -14.85
C ASP A 55 -5.30 8.70 -14.91
N ASP A 56 -4.15 9.35 -14.82
CA ASP A 56 -2.84 8.70 -14.91
C ASP A 56 -2.38 8.03 -13.59
N SER A 57 -3.23 7.90 -12.57
CA SER A 57 -2.83 7.43 -11.22
C SER A 57 -2.07 6.11 -11.24
N LEU A 58 -2.57 5.11 -11.98
CA LEU A 58 -1.92 3.80 -12.08
C LEU A 58 -0.54 3.89 -12.73
N ALA A 59 -0.39 4.72 -13.76
CA ALA A 59 0.87 4.92 -14.46
C ALA A 59 1.87 5.65 -13.55
N VAL A 60 1.41 6.66 -12.82
CA VAL A 60 2.23 7.38 -11.82
C VAL A 60 2.70 6.41 -10.73
N ALA A 61 1.79 5.66 -10.08
CA ALA A 61 2.16 4.70 -9.03
C ALA A 61 3.27 3.73 -9.50
N LYS A 62 3.12 3.15 -10.69
CA LYS A 62 4.12 2.24 -11.27
C LYS A 62 5.47 2.94 -11.51
N ARG A 63 5.45 4.15 -12.06
CA ARG A 63 6.69 4.92 -12.32
C ARG A 63 7.41 5.30 -11.03
N GLU A 64 6.68 5.77 -10.01
CA GLU A 64 7.29 6.13 -8.73
C GLU A 64 7.92 4.90 -8.03
N LEU A 65 7.25 3.74 -8.09
CA LEU A 65 7.80 2.48 -7.57
C LEU A 65 9.04 2.02 -8.35
N GLN A 66 9.07 2.17 -9.68
CA GLN A 66 10.27 1.90 -10.48
C GLN A 66 11.46 2.80 -10.08
N GLY A 67 11.20 4.04 -9.66
CA GLY A 67 12.20 4.95 -9.11
C GLY A 67 12.70 4.56 -7.72
N HIS A 68 12.05 3.60 -7.06
CA HIS A 68 12.37 3.12 -5.72
C HIS A 68 12.43 1.59 -5.65
N PRO A 69 13.38 0.94 -6.35
CA PRO A 69 13.47 -0.52 -6.46
C PRO A 69 13.73 -1.24 -5.12
N GLN A 70 14.11 -0.51 -4.06
CA GLN A 70 14.23 -1.06 -2.71
C GLN A 70 12.89 -1.27 -2.00
N ILE A 71 11.80 -0.70 -2.51
CA ILE A 71 10.46 -0.90 -1.95
C ILE A 71 9.92 -2.22 -2.47
N GLN A 72 9.60 -3.15 -1.57
CA GLN A 72 8.78 -4.30 -1.92
C GLN A 72 7.33 -3.82 -2.11
N ALA A 73 6.85 -3.78 -3.34
CA ALA A 73 5.52 -3.27 -3.64
C ALA A 73 4.70 -4.19 -4.57
N THR A 74 3.42 -4.29 -4.26
CA THR A 74 2.39 -4.91 -5.10
C THR A 74 1.39 -3.83 -5.52
N VAL A 75 1.07 -3.79 -6.81
CA VAL A 75 0.04 -2.88 -7.35
C VAL A 75 -1.10 -3.72 -7.92
N LEU A 76 -2.27 -3.61 -7.32
CA LEU A 76 -3.51 -4.16 -7.83
C LEU A 76 -4.25 -3.09 -8.62
N SER A 77 -4.85 -3.46 -9.75
CA SER A 77 -5.72 -2.58 -10.52
C SER A 77 -7.05 -3.28 -10.74
N LEU A 78 -8.10 -2.72 -10.14
CA LEU A 78 -9.46 -3.21 -10.28
C LEU A 78 -10.03 -2.79 -11.63
N SER A 79 -10.89 -3.63 -12.19
CA SER A 79 -11.44 -3.42 -13.55
C SER A 79 -12.34 -2.19 -13.68
N ARG A 80 -12.82 -1.65 -12.56
CA ARG A 80 -13.63 -0.44 -12.43
C ARG A 80 -13.64 -0.01 -10.96
N ASN A 81 -14.29 1.12 -10.68
CA ASN A 81 -14.58 1.55 -9.32
C ASN A 81 -15.63 0.65 -8.66
N PHE A 82 -15.22 -0.03 -7.59
CA PHE A 82 -16.07 -0.84 -6.71
C PHE A 82 -16.30 -0.19 -5.34
N GLY A 83 -15.56 0.87 -5.03
CA GLY A 83 -15.61 1.61 -3.77
C GLY A 83 -14.46 1.24 -2.84
N LYS A 84 -14.12 2.19 -1.97
CA LYS A 84 -12.99 2.14 -1.03
C LYS A 84 -12.89 0.83 -0.24
N GLU A 85 -14.00 0.32 0.29
CA GLU A 85 -14.03 -0.91 1.09
C GLU A 85 -13.68 -2.16 0.25
N ALA A 86 -14.11 -2.20 -1.01
CA ALA A 86 -13.80 -3.30 -1.91
C ALA A 86 -12.33 -3.26 -2.33
N ALA A 87 -11.79 -2.07 -2.61
CA ALA A 87 -10.38 -1.87 -2.88
C ALA A 87 -9.51 -2.23 -1.67
N LEU A 88 -9.92 -1.82 -0.46
CA LEU A 88 -9.25 -2.19 0.77
C LEU A 88 -9.27 -3.71 0.97
N THR A 89 -10.42 -4.36 0.79
CA THR A 89 -10.55 -5.82 0.90
C THR A 89 -9.59 -6.55 -0.05
N ALA A 90 -9.53 -6.13 -1.32
CA ALA A 90 -8.60 -6.70 -2.29
C ALA A 90 -7.13 -6.51 -1.86
N GLY A 91 -6.81 -5.35 -1.27
CA GLY A 91 -5.48 -5.08 -0.72
C GLY A 91 -5.14 -5.95 0.49
N LEU A 92 -6.10 -6.16 1.40
CA LEU A 92 -5.94 -7.06 2.55
C LEU A 92 -5.72 -8.51 2.12
N GLU A 93 -6.40 -8.97 1.06
CA GLU A 93 -6.22 -10.32 0.52
C GLU A 93 -4.86 -10.52 -0.15
N ALA A 94 -4.26 -9.47 -0.69
CA ALA A 94 -2.94 -9.51 -1.33
C ALA A 94 -1.77 -9.27 -0.36
N ALA A 95 -2.04 -8.76 0.85
CA ALA A 95 -1.03 -8.48 1.86
C ALA A 95 -0.41 -9.78 2.40
N GLN A 96 0.92 -9.78 2.54
CA GLN A 96 1.71 -10.92 3.02
C GLN A 96 2.28 -10.70 4.43
N GLY A 97 2.08 -9.52 5.00
CA GLY A 97 2.61 -9.14 6.30
C GLY A 97 1.90 -9.80 7.48
N ASP A 98 2.66 -10.00 8.56
CA ASP A 98 2.15 -10.44 9.85
C ASP A 98 1.25 -9.36 10.50
N VAL A 99 1.48 -8.09 10.12
CA VAL A 99 0.72 -6.92 10.56
C VAL A 99 0.31 -6.13 9.32
N VAL A 100 -0.97 -5.80 9.22
CA VAL A 100 -1.51 -5.02 8.10
C VAL A 100 -2.05 -3.69 8.59
N VAL A 101 -1.60 -2.60 7.96
CA VAL A 101 -2.02 -1.23 8.27
C VAL A 101 -2.73 -0.65 7.03
N PRO A 102 -4.06 -0.50 7.07
CA PRO A 102 -4.78 0.25 6.05
C PRO A 102 -4.49 1.75 6.18
N LEU A 103 -4.17 2.40 5.08
CA LEU A 103 -3.84 3.82 5.01
C LEU A 103 -4.60 4.48 3.86
N ASP A 104 -5.00 5.73 4.03
CA ASP A 104 -5.64 6.50 2.98
C ASP A 104 -4.61 7.22 2.09
N ALA A 105 -4.93 7.30 0.80
CA ALA A 105 -4.07 7.94 -0.19
C ALA A 105 -4.00 9.47 -0.07
N ASP A 106 -4.95 10.09 0.64
CA ASP A 106 -5.18 11.53 0.65
C ASP A 106 -4.29 12.32 1.64
N LEU A 107 -3.42 11.65 2.40
CA LEU A 107 -2.47 12.26 3.35
C LEU A 107 -3.14 13.23 4.35
N GLN A 108 -4.46 13.15 4.52
CA GLN A 108 -5.22 14.02 5.43
C GLN A 108 -5.00 13.59 6.89
N ASP A 109 -4.72 12.31 7.12
CA ASP A 109 -4.09 11.83 8.34
C ASP A 109 -2.56 11.80 8.14
N PRO A 110 -1.77 12.60 8.89
CA PRO A 110 -0.32 12.53 8.78
C PRO A 110 0.19 11.17 9.32
N PRO A 111 0.88 10.36 8.50
CA PRO A 111 1.52 9.13 8.96
C PRO A 111 2.80 9.40 9.77
#